data_AF-A0A920TX11-F1
#
_entry.id   AF-A0A920TX11-F1
#
_cell.length_a   1.000
_cell.length_b   1.000
_cell.length_c   1.000
_cell.angle_alpha   90.00
_cell.angle_beta   90.00
_cell.angle_gamma   90.00
#
_symmetry.space_group_name_H-M   'P 1'
#
loop_
_entity.id
_entity.type
_entity.pdbx_description
1 polymer ?
#
loop_
_entity_poly.entity_id
_entity_poly.type
_entity_poly.pdbx_seq_one_letter_code
_entity_poly.pdbx_strand_id
1 'polypeptide(L)' 'MKKLIVFALVSILLGVSNGYAKEDCLSISKKPVKVEAWVSKKYEKDYRNIRHEFQEMGNTKVGLFSIRQKIRLG' A
#
# COMPACT_ATOMS: atom_id res chain seq x y z
N MET A 1 2.57 -38.09 -25.05
CA MET A 1 1.72 -37.17 -24.27
C MET A 1 2.50 -36.18 -23.40
N LYS A 2 3.50 -36.60 -22.59
CA LYS A 2 4.32 -35.66 -21.79
C LYS A 2 4.98 -34.52 -22.58
N LYS A 3 5.55 -34.80 -23.77
CA LYS A 3 6.17 -33.77 -24.62
C LYS A 3 5.18 -32.70 -25.13
N LEU A 4 3.92 -33.10 -25.40
CA LEU A 4 2.86 -32.17 -25.81
C LEU A 4 2.42 -31.27 -24.66
N ILE A 5 2.34 -31.82 -23.44
CA ILE A 5 2.01 -31.05 -22.24
C ILE A 5 3.11 -30.02 -21.94
N VAL A 6 4.38 -30.42 -22.06
CA VAL A 6 5.52 -29.50 -21.90
C VAL A 6 5.48 -28.39 -22.95
N PHE A 7 5.19 -28.72 -24.21
CA PHE A 7 5.10 -27.73 -25.29
C PHE A 7 3.94 -26.75 -25.08
N ALA A 8 2.79 -27.22 -24.59
CA ALA A 8 1.65 -26.38 -24.24
C ALA A 8 1.99 -25.41 -23.09
N LEU A 9 2.66 -25.89 -22.04
CA LEU A 9 3.06 -25.06 -20.90
C LEU A 9 4.05 -23.96 -21.28
N VAL A 10 5.04 -24.29 -22.12
CA VAL A 10 6.01 -23.30 -22.63
C VAL A 10 5.32 -22.23 -23.47
N SER A 11 4.34 -22.62 -24.30
CA SER A 11 3.60 -21.69 -25.14
C SER A 11 2.75 -20.70 -24.33
N ILE A 12 2.17 -21.15 -23.23
CA ILE A 12 1.39 -20.30 -22.31
C ILE A 12 2.29 -19.29 -21.60
N LEU A 13 3.48 -19.71 -21.15
CA LEU A 13 4.45 -18.84 -20.49
C LEU A 13 4.99 -17.75 -21.42
N LEU A 14 5.17 -18.06 -22.72
CA LEU A 14 5.62 -17.10 -23.72
C LEU A 14 4.50 -16.13 -24.16
N GLY A 15 3.23 -16.45 -23.89
CA GLY A 15 2.06 -15.63 -24.25
C GLY A 15 1.66 -14.61 -23.20
N VAL A 16 2.35 -14.54 -22.04
CA VAL A 16 2.04 -13.57 -20.99
C VAL A 16 2.56 -12.20 -21.41
N SER A 17 1.65 -11.27 -21.69
CA SER A 17 2.00 -9.86 -21.92
C SER A 17 1.99 -9.07 -20.61
N ASN A 18 2.92 -8.13 -20.48
CA ASN A 18 2.90 -7.17 -19.38
C ASN A 18 1.75 -6.18 -19.64
N GLY A 19 0.72 -6.23 -18.79
CA GLY A 19 -0.34 -5.22 -18.79
C GLY A 19 0.20 -3.91 -18.25
N TYR A 20 0.40 -2.92 -19.12
CA TYR A 20 0.74 -1.56 -18.71
C TYR A 20 -0.54 -0.77 -18.44
N ALA A 21 -0.54 0.05 -17.39
CA ALA A 21 -1.61 1.00 -17.15
C ALA A 21 -1.67 2.00 -18.31
N LYS A 22 -2.89 2.30 -18.79
CA LYS A 22 -3.12 3.21 -19.92
C LYS A 22 -2.82 4.67 -19.58
N GLU A 23 -2.84 4.99 -18.29
CA GLU A 23 -2.60 6.34 -17.78
C GLU A 23 -1.41 6.31 -16.82
N ASP A 24 -0.57 7.33 -16.93
CA ASP A 24 0.50 7.56 -15.97
C ASP A 24 -0.10 7.85 -14.59
N CYS A 25 0.57 7.37 -13.54
CA CYS A 25 0.18 7.70 -12.17
C CYS A 25 0.08 9.22 -12.03
N LEU A 26 -1.02 9.70 -11.42
CA LEU A 26 -1.15 11.12 -11.09
C LEU A 26 0.12 11.58 -10.37
N SER A 27 0.76 12.64 -10.89
CA SER A 27 1.90 13.25 -10.23
C SER A 27 1.50 13.56 -8.79
N ILE A 28 2.30 13.12 -7.81
CA ILE A 28 2.06 13.42 -6.38
C ILE A 28 1.66 14.90 -6.27
N SER A 29 0.43 15.14 -5.81
CA SER A 29 -0.15 16.48 -5.67
C SER A 29 0.89 17.42 -5.05
N LYS A 30 1.14 18.59 -5.63
CA LYS A 30 2.05 19.58 -5.01
C LYS A 30 1.63 19.99 -3.60
N LYS A 31 0.35 19.75 -3.24
CA LYS A 31 -0.19 20.02 -1.91
C LYS A 31 -0.08 18.78 -1.03
N PRO A 32 0.45 18.90 0.20
CA PRO A 32 0.56 17.79 1.12
C PRO A 32 -0.81 17.28 1.57
N VAL A 33 -1.00 15.96 1.52
CA VAL A 33 -2.20 15.27 2.00
C VAL A 33 -2.14 15.19 3.52
N LYS A 34 -3.15 15.68 4.22
CA LYS A 34 -3.24 15.56 5.69
C LYS A 34 -3.86 14.21 6.04
N VAL A 35 -3.16 13.39 6.80
CA VAL A 35 -3.62 12.11 7.33
C VAL A 35 -3.80 12.24 8.83
N GLU A 36 -5.02 12.04 9.31
CA GLU A 36 -5.34 12.02 10.74
C GLU A 36 -5.76 10.61 11.15
N ALA A 37 -5.12 10.07 12.19
CA ALA A 37 -5.38 8.72 12.65
C ALA A 37 -5.35 8.64 14.18
N TRP A 38 -6.28 7.87 14.74
CA TRP A 38 -6.28 7.54 16.16
C TRP A 38 -5.78 6.12 16.36
N VAL A 39 -4.75 5.98 17.19
CA VAL A 39 -4.08 4.73 17.49
C VAL A 39 -4.40 4.31 18.91
N SER A 40 -4.79 3.06 19.09
CA SER A 40 -5.02 2.52 20.44
C SER A 40 -3.75 2.61 21.28
N LYS A 41 -3.90 2.90 22.57
CA LYS A 41 -2.82 2.97 23.56
C LYS A 41 -1.98 1.68 23.61
N LYS A 42 -2.54 0.54 23.17
CA LYS A 42 -1.79 -0.72 23.01
C LYS A 42 -0.52 -0.55 22.15
N TYR A 43 -0.54 0.35 21.17
CA TYR A 43 0.57 0.60 20.24
C TYR A 43 1.38 1.84 20.58
N GLU A 44 1.28 2.36 21.81
CA GLU A 44 2.03 3.53 22.26
C GLU A 44 3.55 3.33 22.12
N LYS A 45 4.05 2.10 22.30
CA LYS A 45 5.47 1.75 22.11
C LYS A 45 5.92 1.89 20.66
N ASP A 46 5.04 1.57 19.71
CA ASP A 46 5.33 1.59 18.27
C ASP A 46 4.94 2.92 17.61
N TYR A 47 4.39 3.86 18.39
CA TYR A 47 3.82 5.12 17.89
C TYR A 47 4.76 5.90 16.98
N ARG A 48 6.05 5.94 17.32
CA ARG A 48 7.08 6.63 16.52
C ARG A 48 7.31 5.94 15.17
N ASN A 49 7.33 4.61 15.16
CA ASN A 49 7.52 3.82 13.94
C ASN A 49 6.32 3.98 13.02
N ILE A 50 5.10 3.87 13.57
CA ILE A 50 3.85 4.10 12.84
C ILE A 50 3.86 5.50 12.22
N ARG A 51 4.25 6.53 12.97
CA ARG A 51 4.36 7.89 12.44
C ARG A 51 5.37 8.01 11.31
N HIS A 52 6.52 7.35 11.45
CA HIS A 52 7.57 7.37 10.44
C HIS A 52 7.10 6.77 9.12
N GLU A 53 6.44 5.60 9.17
CA GLU A 53 5.88 4.95 7.98
C GLU A 53 4.92 5.87 7.21
N PHE A 54 4.02 6.56 7.91
CA PHE A 54 3.13 7.52 7.25
C PHE A 54 3.84 8.75 6.68
N GLN A 55 4.98 9.16 7.25
CA GLN A 55 5.80 10.27 6.75
C GLN A 55 6.59 9.87 5.49
N GLU A 56 7.00 8.60 5.39
CA GLU A 56 7.70 8.06 4.22
C GLU A 56 6.80 7.91 2.99
N MET A 57 5.48 7.86 3.17
CA MET A 57 4.51 7.78 2.05
C MET A 57 4.55 8.99 1.10
N GLY A 58 5.34 10.03 1.40
CA GLY A 58 5.66 11.13 0.49
C GLY A 58 4.51 12.14 0.37
N ASN A 59 4.83 13.43 0.55
CA ASN A 59 3.85 14.51 0.47
C ASN A 59 2.64 14.33 1.42
N THR A 60 2.89 13.75 2.61
CA THR A 60 1.89 13.54 3.66
C THR A 60 2.23 14.36 4.91
N LYS A 61 1.20 14.97 5.52
CA LYS A 61 1.26 15.59 6.85
C LYS A 61 0.46 14.73 7.82
N VAL A 62 1.12 14.18 8.84
CA VAL A 62 0.53 13.16 9.71
C VAL A 62 0.19 13.74 11.08
N GLY A 63 -1.10 13.65 11.45
CA GLY A 63 -1.61 13.88 12.79
C GLY A 63 -2.02 12.55 13.43
N LEU A 64 -1.17 12.00 14.28
CA LEU A 64 -1.48 10.79 15.04
C LEU A 64 -1.95 11.16 16.45
N PHE A 65 -2.91 10.40 16.98
CA PHE A 65 -3.50 10.63 18.29
C PHE A 65 -3.63 9.32 19.06
N SER A 66 -3.18 9.27 20.32
CA SER A 66 -3.33 8.07 21.15
C SER A 66 -4.69 8.05 21.85
N ILE A 67 -5.43 6.94 21.72
CA ILE A 67 -6.74 6.74 22.34
C ILE A 67 -6.77 5.51 23.24
N ARG A 68 -7.57 5.58 24.31
CA ARG A 68 -7.66 4.49 25.31
C ARG A 68 -8.64 3.38 24.91
N GLN A 69 -9.62 3.68 24.05
CA GLN A 69 -10.64 2.73 23.58
C GLN A 69 -10.53 2.51 22.07
N LYS A 70 -10.96 1.35 21.57
CA LYS A 70 -10.97 1.02 20.14
C LYS A 70 -12.14 1.74 19.46
N ILE A 71 -11.85 2.60 18.48
CA ILE A 71 -12.90 3.16 17.60
C ILE A 71 -13.44 2.01 16.74
N ARG A 72 -14.74 1.71 16.89
CA ARG A 72 -15.47 0.90 15.90
C ARG A 72 -15.90 1.87 14.81
N LEU A 73 -15.24 1.80 13.66
CA LEU A 73 -15.80 2.35 12.42
C LEU A 73 -16.82 1.32 11.94
N GLY A 74 -18.09 1.70 11.97
CA GLY A 74 -19.22 0.87 11.53
C GLY A 74 -19.33 0.82 10.03
#